data_AF-A0A670HMI1-F1
#
_entry.id   AF-A0A670HMI1-F1
#
_cell.length_a   1.000
_cell.length_b   1.000
_cell.length_c   1.000
_cell.angle_alpha   90.00
_cell.angle_beta   90.00
_cell.angle_gamma   90.00
#
_symmetry.space_group_name_H-M   'P 1'
#
loop_
_entity.id
_entity.type
_entity.pdbx_description
1 polymer ?
#
loop_
_entity_poly.entity_id
_entity_poly.type
_entity_poly.pdbx_seq_one_letter_code
_entity_poly.pdbx_strand_id
1 'polypeptide(L)'
;PPGFISSVLVDVLDRFPVESKLDSPCTANTLRVLPPTGTSISYRLQLTSPGVNIFKPTDLEKTVVIPGSSSFFIVQVVNDQNALGDATMPNRLLLNTDIPPGRWFLYDFGTVNKRKWKIVVDICRYTIQQFDDLPRHAIKYLDIGSKLELKFRVTPINVGKTAYISCLSTLCILYKMPSLLDVRTKTYYDDNNSNLIDITVHSRFFEKGKTTIAVIALGSLRCEVVTLVLTLKNSCSYLKSMHYVLSAKTSPSDWLVEDVSAEPNGSAIARLLKQLPVNYRPPSVLGIAVPLTENFYNADPSKPKLRDYFTNSKNSGRYKQCAGKSKRSECGCTENMKLSFSVAFSDCKEKALRMKFPVSRLPLYFTIEDEGRSVNLTSPYFITIIEVNNRTNWKVSGKDMLKMKTYLEHRLKTELYNPDGLSITITGSELFHFRVSTIPGVSFCNLFDEFQIYIDDSPLAFPGNSLITSMTTILMGGIIFVAFILYVFEIEIWNFLKRKLRRNKVASKPPPKRDSVNSGDSAGS
;
A
#
# COMPACT_ATOMS: atom_id res chain seq x y z
N PRO A 1 -16.78 27.26 -32.68
CA PRO A 1 -18.07 26.68 -33.14
C PRO A 1 -19.09 27.80 -33.36
N PRO A 2 -19.77 27.85 -34.52
CA PRO A 2 -20.88 28.77 -34.72
C PRO A 2 -22.08 28.37 -33.84
N GLY A 3 -22.67 29.33 -33.12
CA GLY A 3 -23.81 29.13 -32.22
C GLY A 3 -23.51 29.29 -30.72
N PHE A 4 -24.51 29.03 -29.88
CA PHE A 4 -24.39 29.14 -28.41
C PHE A 4 -23.44 28.07 -27.85
N ILE A 5 -22.31 28.50 -27.27
CA ILE A 5 -21.26 27.61 -26.73
C ILE A 5 -21.55 27.08 -25.31
N SER A 6 -22.54 27.66 -24.63
CA SER A 6 -22.90 27.33 -23.25
C SER A 6 -24.37 27.60 -23.00
N SER A 7 -24.96 26.90 -22.03
CA SER A 7 -26.30 27.18 -21.53
C SER A 7 -26.28 27.34 -20.02
N VAL A 8 -27.23 28.12 -19.50
CA VAL A 8 -27.48 28.27 -18.06
C VAL A 8 -28.95 27.98 -17.81
N LEU A 9 -29.22 27.13 -16.82
CA LEU A 9 -30.58 26.90 -16.34
C LEU A 9 -30.92 27.97 -15.31
N VAL A 10 -32.04 28.67 -15.50
CA VAL A 10 -32.51 29.73 -14.61
C VAL A 10 -33.99 29.54 -14.32
N ASP A 11 -34.40 29.92 -13.11
CA ASP A 11 -35.81 30.01 -12.74
C ASP A 11 -36.36 31.39 -13.11
N VAL A 12 -37.51 31.43 -13.77
CA VAL A 12 -38.22 32.68 -14.11
C VAL A 12 -39.00 33.14 -12.88
N LEU A 13 -38.48 34.16 -12.18
CA LEU A 13 -39.11 34.72 -10.98
C LEU A 13 -40.32 35.59 -11.35
N ASP A 14 -40.12 36.51 -12.29
CA ASP A 14 -41.15 37.40 -12.82
C ASP A 14 -41.40 37.06 -14.29
N ARG A 15 -42.66 37.06 -14.70
CA ARG A 15 -43.03 36.72 -16.08
C ARG A 15 -42.45 37.75 -17.04
N PHE A 16 -41.81 37.29 -18.11
CA PHE A 16 -41.40 38.15 -19.21
C PHE A 16 -42.63 38.57 -20.02
N PRO A 17 -42.87 39.87 -20.23
CA PRO A 17 -43.94 40.30 -21.10
C PRO A 17 -43.61 39.94 -22.56
N VAL A 18 -44.63 39.49 -23.30
CA VAL A 18 -44.56 39.40 -24.76
C VAL A 18 -44.60 40.82 -25.32
N GLU A 19 -43.77 41.11 -26.30
CA GLU A 19 -43.75 42.43 -26.95
C GLU A 19 -45.10 42.74 -27.60
N SER A 20 -45.57 43.96 -27.39
CA SER A 20 -46.85 44.40 -27.93
C SER A 20 -46.74 44.68 -29.43
N LYS A 21 -47.87 44.65 -30.14
CA LYS A 21 -47.93 45.04 -31.57
C LYS A 21 -47.55 46.50 -31.80
N LEU A 22 -47.66 47.36 -30.77
CA LEU A 22 -47.26 48.77 -30.85
C LEU A 22 -45.73 48.88 -30.81
N ASP A 23 -45.11 48.15 -29.89
CA ASP A 23 -43.66 48.13 -29.70
C ASP A 23 -42.96 47.42 -30.85
N SER A 24 -43.45 46.24 -31.23
CA SER A 24 -42.95 45.38 -32.31
C SER A 24 -44.05 44.97 -33.29
N PRO A 25 -44.35 45.80 -34.31
CA PRO A 25 -45.38 45.56 -35.31
C PRO A 25 -45.18 44.28 -36.13
N CYS A 26 -43.94 43.80 -36.26
CA CYS A 26 -43.62 42.55 -36.95
C CYS A 26 -44.44 41.36 -36.43
N THR A 27 -44.79 41.33 -35.14
CA THR A 27 -45.57 40.25 -34.50
C THR A 27 -46.98 40.09 -35.07
N ALA A 28 -47.51 41.11 -35.75
CA ALA A 28 -48.80 41.06 -36.45
C ALA A 28 -48.68 40.51 -37.88
N ASN A 29 -47.49 40.08 -38.31
CA ASN A 29 -47.22 39.54 -39.63
C ASN A 29 -46.95 38.02 -39.59
N THR A 30 -47.10 37.37 -40.73
CA THR A 30 -46.72 35.96 -40.89
C THR A 30 -45.21 35.88 -41.04
N LEU A 31 -44.59 35.01 -40.25
CA LEU A 31 -43.15 34.81 -40.23
C LEU A 31 -42.78 33.55 -41.01
N ARG A 32 -41.79 33.67 -41.88
CA ARG A 32 -41.17 32.56 -42.60
C ARG A 32 -39.69 32.46 -42.22
N VAL A 33 -39.25 31.29 -41.79
CA VAL A 33 -37.84 31.05 -41.47
C VAL A 33 -37.15 30.39 -42.67
N LEU A 34 -36.16 31.08 -43.22
CA LEU A 34 -35.35 30.61 -44.33
C LEU A 34 -33.97 30.15 -43.85
N PRO A 35 -33.34 29.17 -44.52
CA PRO A 35 -32.01 28.72 -44.17
C PRO A 35 -30.96 29.83 -44.32
N PRO A 36 -29.81 29.71 -43.63
CA PRO A 36 -28.71 30.64 -43.78
C PRO A 36 -28.22 30.71 -45.23
N THR A 37 -27.73 31.88 -45.65
CA THR A 37 -27.23 32.11 -47.01
C THR A 37 -25.75 32.46 -46.98
N GLY A 38 -24.96 31.88 -47.89
CA GLY A 38 -23.52 32.09 -47.97
C GLY A 38 -22.76 31.49 -46.78
N THR A 39 -21.85 32.27 -46.19
CA THR A 39 -21.02 31.88 -45.03
C THR A 39 -21.64 32.20 -43.68
N SER A 40 -22.83 32.82 -43.66
CA SER A 40 -23.54 33.13 -42.41
C SER A 40 -24.16 31.88 -41.79
N ILE A 41 -24.15 31.81 -40.48
CA ILE A 41 -24.79 30.76 -39.67
C ILE A 41 -26.21 31.14 -39.23
N SER A 42 -26.58 32.41 -39.44
CA SER A 42 -27.86 32.96 -39.00
C SER A 42 -28.97 32.68 -40.00
N TYR A 43 -30.12 32.28 -39.49
CA TYR A 43 -31.32 32.03 -40.28
C TYR A 43 -31.96 33.36 -40.66
N ARG A 44 -32.55 33.43 -41.86
CA ARG A 44 -33.26 34.63 -42.30
C ARG A 44 -34.73 34.52 -41.89
N LEU A 45 -35.15 35.44 -41.03
CA LEU A 45 -36.51 35.65 -40.58
C LEU A 45 -37.19 36.64 -41.52
N GLN A 46 -38.09 36.15 -42.37
CA GLN A 46 -38.76 36.94 -43.40
C GLN A 46 -40.24 37.15 -43.07
N LEU A 47 -40.73 38.37 -43.19
CA LEU A 47 -42.16 38.69 -43.12
C LEU A 47 -42.78 38.58 -44.52
N THR A 48 -43.93 37.92 -44.64
CA THR A 48 -44.52 37.63 -45.96
C THR A 48 -45.32 38.81 -46.54
N SER A 49 -45.83 39.71 -45.70
CA SER A 49 -46.64 40.84 -46.16
C SER A 49 -45.88 42.18 -46.02
N PRO A 50 -45.62 42.89 -47.13
CA PRO A 50 -45.11 44.27 -47.09
C PRO A 50 -46.11 45.22 -46.44
N GLY A 51 -45.66 46.25 -45.71
CA GLY A 51 -46.55 47.31 -45.21
C GLY A 51 -46.19 47.79 -43.81
N VAL A 52 -47.19 47.93 -42.92
CA VAL A 52 -47.06 48.55 -41.59
C VAL A 52 -46.45 47.62 -40.53
N ASN A 53 -46.56 46.29 -40.73
CA ASN A 53 -46.13 45.28 -39.77
C ASN A 53 -44.68 44.82 -40.05
N ILE A 54 -43.71 45.68 -39.71
CA ILE A 54 -42.29 45.55 -40.07
C ILE A 54 -41.40 45.22 -38.86
N PHE A 55 -40.22 44.68 -39.14
CA PHE A 55 -39.14 44.65 -38.16
C PHE A 55 -38.62 46.06 -37.92
N LYS A 56 -38.50 46.45 -36.66
CA LYS A 56 -37.89 47.72 -36.26
C LYS A 56 -36.43 47.51 -35.89
N PRO A 57 -35.57 48.53 -36.00
CA PRO A 57 -34.22 48.49 -35.41
C PRO A 57 -34.23 48.15 -33.92
N THR A 58 -35.30 48.49 -33.20
CA THR A 58 -35.51 48.15 -31.78
C THR A 58 -35.74 46.67 -31.52
N ASP A 59 -35.97 45.85 -32.56
CA ASP A 59 -36.15 44.40 -32.42
C ASP A 59 -34.83 43.62 -32.40
N LEU A 60 -33.70 44.32 -32.54
CA LEU A 60 -32.37 43.76 -32.35
C LEU A 60 -32.23 43.17 -30.92
N GLU A 61 -31.60 41.99 -30.82
CA GLU A 61 -31.44 41.19 -29.60
C GLU A 61 -32.75 40.69 -28.95
N LYS A 62 -33.90 40.85 -29.62
CA LYS A 62 -35.12 40.17 -29.19
C LYS A 62 -35.13 38.73 -29.68
N THR A 63 -35.83 37.87 -28.96
CA THR A 63 -35.91 36.44 -29.28
C THR A 63 -37.30 36.10 -29.82
N VAL A 64 -37.33 35.56 -31.03
CA VAL A 64 -38.50 34.94 -31.63
C VAL A 64 -38.69 33.56 -31.01
N VAL A 65 -39.85 33.33 -30.40
CA VAL A 65 -40.24 32.06 -29.78
C VAL A 65 -41.39 31.46 -30.57
N ILE A 66 -41.15 30.28 -31.14
CA ILE A 66 -42.15 29.48 -31.86
C ILE A 66 -42.42 28.22 -31.03
N PRO A 67 -43.58 28.08 -30.38
CA PRO A 67 -43.91 26.88 -29.62
C PRO A 67 -43.78 25.61 -30.45
N GLY A 68 -43.10 24.60 -29.91
CA GLY A 68 -42.85 23.33 -30.61
C GLY A 68 -41.69 23.35 -31.61
N SER A 69 -41.01 24.48 -31.81
CA SER A 69 -39.83 24.61 -32.68
C SER A 69 -38.67 25.32 -31.94
N SER A 70 -37.56 25.57 -32.65
CA SER A 70 -36.46 26.38 -32.16
C SER A 70 -36.89 27.83 -31.94
N SER A 71 -36.27 28.48 -30.95
CA SER A 71 -36.31 29.93 -30.82
C SER A 71 -35.14 30.55 -31.59
N PHE A 72 -35.27 31.81 -31.99
CA PHE A 72 -34.26 32.54 -32.77
C PHE A 72 -33.94 33.86 -32.09
N PHE A 73 -32.68 34.04 -31.73
CA PHE A 73 -32.18 35.31 -31.20
C PHE A 73 -31.83 36.24 -32.36
N ILE A 74 -32.48 37.40 -32.49
CA ILE A 74 -32.27 38.35 -33.59
C ILE A 74 -30.90 39.01 -33.42
N VAL A 75 -29.96 38.66 -34.28
CA VAL A 75 -28.60 39.21 -34.30
C VAL A 75 -28.49 40.45 -35.18
N GLN A 76 -29.38 40.62 -36.15
CA GLN A 76 -29.39 41.77 -37.05
C GLN A 76 -30.77 41.98 -37.66
N VAL A 77 -31.20 43.24 -37.78
CA VAL A 77 -32.35 43.63 -38.61
C VAL A 77 -31.79 44.18 -39.92
N VAL A 78 -32.07 43.51 -41.03
CA VAL A 78 -31.49 43.84 -42.35
C VAL A 78 -32.32 44.92 -43.04
N ASN A 79 -33.65 44.77 -43.00
CA ASN A 79 -34.61 45.74 -43.50
C ASN A 79 -35.98 45.46 -42.86
N ASP A 80 -36.98 46.26 -43.24
CA ASP A 80 -38.35 46.20 -42.74
C ASP A 80 -39.01 44.80 -42.80
N GLN A 81 -38.57 43.93 -43.71
CA GLN A 81 -39.13 42.59 -43.91
C GLN A 81 -38.20 41.46 -43.47
N ASN A 82 -36.92 41.72 -43.25
CA ASN A 82 -35.93 40.68 -43.04
C ASN A 82 -35.08 40.97 -41.81
N ALA A 83 -35.00 39.99 -40.93
CA ALA A 83 -34.04 39.93 -39.83
C ALA A 83 -33.20 38.65 -39.95
N LEU A 84 -32.02 38.66 -39.33
CA LEU A 84 -31.17 37.48 -39.16
C LEU A 84 -31.23 37.05 -37.70
N GLY A 85 -31.37 35.75 -37.46
CA GLY A 85 -31.41 35.21 -36.12
C GLY A 85 -30.72 33.87 -35.96
N ASP A 86 -30.07 33.68 -34.82
CA ASP A 86 -29.38 32.45 -34.46
C ASP A 86 -30.32 31.51 -33.70
N ALA A 87 -30.39 30.26 -34.14
CA ALA A 87 -31.27 29.25 -33.56
C ALA A 87 -30.71 28.69 -32.24
N THR A 88 -31.54 28.64 -31.20
CA THR A 88 -31.19 28.00 -29.92
C THR A 88 -31.15 26.49 -30.00
N MET A 89 -31.95 25.89 -30.89
CA MET A 89 -32.03 24.45 -31.12
C MET A 89 -32.06 24.14 -32.64
N PRO A 90 -30.91 24.20 -33.35
CA PRO A 90 -30.85 24.02 -34.80
C PRO A 90 -31.40 22.67 -35.31
N ASN A 91 -31.46 21.65 -34.46
CA ASN A 91 -31.99 20.33 -34.82
C ASN A 91 -33.53 20.24 -34.81
N ARG A 92 -34.25 21.30 -34.38
CA ARG A 92 -35.72 21.34 -34.28
C ARG A 92 -36.31 22.55 -35.00
N LEU A 93 -36.08 22.67 -36.31
CA LEU A 93 -36.48 23.83 -37.10
C LEU A 93 -37.68 23.56 -38.00
N LEU A 94 -38.55 24.56 -38.11
CA LEU A 94 -39.61 24.65 -39.14
C LEU A 94 -39.14 25.60 -40.24
N LEU A 95 -38.48 25.07 -41.26
CA LEU A 95 -37.98 25.86 -42.39
C LEU A 95 -39.02 26.02 -43.49
N ASN A 96 -38.93 27.12 -44.23
CA ASN A 96 -39.75 27.44 -45.40
C ASN A 96 -41.27 27.37 -45.18
N THR A 97 -41.71 27.37 -43.92
CA THR A 97 -43.11 27.26 -43.52
C THR A 97 -43.60 28.62 -43.04
N ASP A 98 -44.81 29.00 -43.45
CA ASP A 98 -45.44 30.24 -43.06
C ASP A 98 -46.11 30.09 -41.69
N ILE A 99 -45.63 30.85 -40.70
CA ILE A 99 -46.11 30.82 -39.31
C ILE A 99 -47.00 32.04 -39.08
N PRO A 100 -48.32 31.86 -38.93
CA PRO A 100 -49.25 32.98 -38.84
C PRO A 100 -49.06 33.78 -37.54
N PRO A 101 -49.53 35.04 -37.51
CA PRO A 101 -49.54 35.86 -36.30
C PRO A 101 -50.21 35.14 -35.12
N GLY A 102 -49.66 35.27 -33.91
CA GLY A 102 -50.17 34.60 -32.70
C GLY A 102 -49.73 33.14 -32.53
N ARG A 103 -49.05 32.54 -33.52
CA ARG A 103 -48.33 31.26 -33.37
C ARG A 103 -46.83 31.42 -33.15
N TRP A 104 -46.33 32.64 -33.18
CA TRP A 104 -44.98 33.00 -32.78
C TRP A 104 -45.05 34.28 -31.95
N PHE A 105 -44.08 34.43 -31.05
CA PHE A 105 -44.02 35.53 -30.09
C PHE A 105 -42.64 36.15 -30.11
N LEU A 106 -42.56 37.42 -29.72
CA LEU A 106 -41.31 38.13 -29.57
C LEU A 106 -41.12 38.49 -28.10
N TYR A 107 -39.98 38.12 -27.54
CA TYR A 107 -39.60 38.45 -26.16
C TYR A 107 -38.34 39.30 -26.16
N ASP A 108 -38.34 40.36 -25.37
CA ASP A 108 -37.19 41.23 -25.19
C ASP A 108 -36.27 40.69 -24.08
N PHE A 109 -35.33 39.84 -24.49
CA PHE A 109 -34.18 39.43 -23.69
C PHE A 109 -32.93 40.25 -24.04
N GLY A 110 -33.08 41.32 -24.81
CA GLY A 110 -31.98 42.13 -25.29
C GLY A 110 -31.34 42.98 -24.20
N THR A 111 -30.18 43.51 -24.53
CA THR A 111 -29.39 44.43 -23.71
C THR A 111 -29.27 45.82 -24.35
N VAL A 112 -29.38 45.90 -25.68
CA VAL A 112 -29.24 47.13 -26.48
C VAL A 112 -30.28 48.20 -26.10
N ASN A 113 -31.56 47.84 -25.90
CA ASN A 113 -32.64 48.80 -25.64
C ASN A 113 -33.00 48.92 -24.16
N LYS A 114 -31.98 49.17 -23.32
CA LYS A 114 -32.04 49.17 -21.84
C LYS A 114 -32.53 47.83 -21.31
N ARG A 115 -31.59 47.02 -20.82
CA ARG A 115 -31.86 45.72 -20.21
C ARG A 115 -33.00 45.78 -19.18
N LYS A 116 -34.15 45.16 -19.51
CA LYS A 116 -35.37 45.11 -18.67
C LYS A 116 -35.38 43.96 -17.66
N TRP A 117 -34.35 43.11 -17.70
CA TRP A 117 -34.27 41.88 -16.91
C TRP A 117 -32.93 41.78 -16.18
N LYS A 118 -32.90 41.10 -15.05
CA LYS A 118 -31.67 40.83 -14.32
C LYS A 118 -31.63 39.37 -13.91
N ILE A 119 -30.43 38.78 -13.95
CA ILE A 119 -30.18 37.50 -13.32
C ILE A 119 -29.65 37.79 -11.92
N VAL A 120 -30.30 37.22 -10.91
CA VAL A 120 -29.85 37.28 -9.53
C VAL A 120 -29.50 35.87 -9.08
N VAL A 121 -28.41 35.77 -8.32
CA VAL A 121 -28.02 34.49 -7.72
C VAL A 121 -28.96 34.21 -6.55
N ASP A 122 -29.66 33.08 -6.60
CA ASP A 122 -30.59 32.66 -5.55
C ASP A 122 -29.85 32.44 -4.22
N ILE A 123 -30.58 32.40 -3.10
CA ILE A 123 -30.01 32.00 -1.81
C ILE A 123 -29.69 30.49 -1.80
N CYS A 124 -28.74 30.08 -0.96
CA CYS A 124 -28.53 28.66 -0.74
C CYS A 124 -29.70 28.09 0.07
N ARG A 125 -30.36 27.05 -0.45
CA ARG A 125 -31.56 26.47 0.17
C ARG A 125 -31.29 25.15 0.90
N TYR A 126 -30.06 24.64 0.87
CA TYR A 126 -29.69 23.39 1.52
C TYR A 126 -28.25 23.44 2.05
N THR A 127 -27.97 22.61 3.04
CA THR A 127 -26.61 22.27 3.46
C THR A 127 -26.36 20.79 3.21
N ILE A 128 -25.13 20.45 2.84
CA ILE A 128 -24.69 19.06 2.72
C ILE A 128 -23.78 18.77 3.90
N GLN A 129 -24.15 17.78 4.70
CA GLN A 129 -23.35 17.23 5.78
C GLN A 129 -22.91 15.82 5.39
N GLN A 130 -21.61 15.56 5.46
CA GLN A 130 -21.07 14.20 5.41
C GLN A 130 -20.95 13.68 6.84
N PHE A 131 -21.38 12.44 7.10
CA PHE A 131 -21.27 11.84 8.44
C PHE A 131 -19.90 11.25 8.72
N ASP A 132 -19.18 10.90 7.66
CA ASP A 132 -17.82 10.40 7.75
C ASP A 132 -16.87 11.61 7.82
N ASP A 133 -15.84 11.56 8.69
CA ASP A 133 -14.76 12.57 8.80
C ASP A 133 -13.82 12.58 7.57
N LEU A 134 -14.35 12.30 6.39
CA LEU A 134 -13.61 12.25 5.15
C LEU A 134 -13.43 13.67 4.59
N PRO A 135 -12.22 14.01 4.11
CA PRO A 135 -12.00 15.24 3.36
C PRO A 135 -12.92 15.32 2.12
N ARG A 136 -13.26 16.54 1.70
CA ARG A 136 -14.10 16.82 0.51
C ARG A 136 -13.59 16.17 -0.79
N HIS A 137 -12.29 15.85 -0.83
CA HIS A 137 -11.61 15.12 -1.90
C HIS A 137 -10.81 13.95 -1.33
N ALA A 138 -11.48 13.00 -0.68
CA ALA A 138 -10.82 11.81 -0.16
C ALA A 138 -10.48 10.80 -1.28
N ILE A 139 -9.33 10.16 -1.13
CA ILE A 139 -8.96 8.96 -1.88
C ILE A 139 -9.13 7.77 -0.95
N LYS A 140 -9.94 6.79 -1.36
CA LYS A 140 -10.12 5.54 -0.61
C LYS A 140 -9.71 4.33 -1.45
N TYR A 141 -9.02 3.41 -0.79
CA TYR A 141 -8.58 2.15 -1.37
C TYR A 141 -9.59 1.06 -1.02
N LEU A 142 -9.95 0.26 -2.01
CA LEU A 142 -10.80 -0.91 -1.87
C LEU A 142 -9.98 -2.11 -2.32
N ASP A 143 -9.81 -3.07 -1.41
CA ASP A 143 -9.21 -4.35 -1.73
C ASP A 143 -10.26 -5.37 -2.18
N ILE A 144 -9.82 -6.51 -2.67
CA ILE A 144 -10.68 -7.62 -3.10
C ILE A 144 -11.68 -7.97 -1.98
N GLY A 145 -12.98 -7.98 -2.32
CA GLY A 145 -14.06 -8.29 -1.38
C GLY A 145 -14.34 -7.21 -0.33
N SER A 146 -13.65 -6.06 -0.38
CA SER A 146 -13.87 -4.96 0.56
C SER A 146 -15.20 -4.25 0.28
N LYS A 147 -15.79 -3.73 1.36
CA LYS A 147 -17.02 -2.94 1.35
C LYS A 147 -16.74 -1.59 1.99
N LEU A 148 -17.17 -0.52 1.32
CA LEU A 148 -17.17 0.84 1.84
C LEU A 148 -18.60 1.33 1.97
N GLU A 149 -18.92 1.94 3.10
CA GLU A 149 -20.20 2.60 3.35
C GLU A 149 -19.94 4.08 3.54
N LEU A 150 -20.73 4.92 2.87
CA LEU A 150 -20.64 6.36 2.94
C LEU A 150 -22.02 6.92 3.21
N LYS A 151 -22.11 7.90 4.11
CA LYS A 151 -23.39 8.51 4.46
C LYS A 151 -23.36 10.02 4.29
N PHE A 152 -24.41 10.56 3.67
CA PHE A 152 -24.60 11.99 3.47
C PHE A 152 -26.00 12.40 3.94
N ARG A 153 -26.11 13.62 4.47
CA ARG A 153 -27.37 14.28 4.79
C ARG A 153 -27.44 15.60 4.03
N VAL A 154 -28.56 15.84 3.37
CA VAL A 154 -28.88 17.12 2.75
C VAL A 154 -30.07 17.73 3.48
N THR A 155 -29.84 18.83 4.18
CA THR A 155 -30.85 19.49 5.03
C THR A 155 -31.29 20.81 4.40
N PRO A 156 -32.59 21.06 4.22
CA PRO A 156 -33.09 22.32 3.70
C PRO A 156 -32.95 23.45 4.74
N ILE A 157 -32.56 24.65 4.30
CA ILE A 157 -32.31 25.82 5.18
C ILE A 157 -33.59 26.65 5.43
N ASN A 158 -34.62 26.54 4.58
CA ASN A 158 -35.86 27.33 4.71
C ASN A 158 -37.12 26.47 4.45
N VAL A 159 -37.82 26.12 5.53
CA VAL A 159 -38.97 25.20 5.56
C VAL A 159 -40.30 25.89 5.16
N GLY A 160 -40.31 27.21 4.96
CA GLY A 160 -41.53 28.00 4.72
C GLY A 160 -42.18 27.87 3.34
N LYS A 161 -41.59 27.13 2.39
CA LYS A 161 -42.19 26.80 1.09
C LYS A 161 -42.18 25.29 0.88
N THR A 162 -43.09 24.60 1.56
CA THR A 162 -43.31 23.15 1.53
C THR A 162 -43.77 22.61 0.16
N ALA A 163 -44.10 23.46 -0.82
CA ALA A 163 -44.85 23.03 -2.01
C ALA A 163 -44.02 22.68 -3.27
N TYR A 164 -42.68 22.87 -3.30
CA TYR A 164 -41.90 22.65 -4.53
C TYR A 164 -40.54 21.96 -4.34
N ILE A 165 -40.31 21.30 -3.19
CA ILE A 165 -39.00 20.69 -2.90
C ILE A 165 -38.90 19.25 -3.44
N SER A 166 -40.00 18.64 -3.90
CA SER A 166 -40.01 17.23 -4.34
C SER A 166 -39.23 16.96 -5.64
N CYS A 167 -38.87 18.00 -6.41
CA CYS A 167 -38.11 17.86 -7.67
C CYS A 167 -36.71 18.51 -7.63
N LEU A 168 -36.44 19.38 -6.65
CA LEU A 168 -35.26 20.27 -6.62
C LEU A 168 -34.06 19.71 -5.84
N SER A 169 -34.21 18.64 -5.06
CA SER A 169 -33.06 17.85 -4.61
C SER A 169 -32.74 16.76 -5.65
N THR A 170 -32.58 17.16 -6.91
CA THR A 170 -32.10 16.26 -7.97
C THR A 170 -30.63 15.96 -7.69
N LEU A 171 -30.42 14.97 -6.82
CA LEU A 171 -29.11 14.46 -6.48
C LEU A 171 -28.66 13.53 -7.59
N CYS A 172 -27.64 13.96 -8.32
CA CYS A 172 -27.03 13.13 -9.34
C CYS A 172 -25.82 12.44 -8.73
N ILE A 173 -25.89 11.10 -8.65
CA ILE A 173 -24.74 10.27 -8.32
C ILE A 173 -24.13 9.80 -9.64
N LEU A 174 -22.95 10.34 -9.97
CA LEU A 174 -22.23 9.99 -11.18
C LEU A 174 -21.03 9.13 -10.81
N TYR A 175 -20.84 8.03 -11.54
CA TYR A 175 -19.63 7.23 -11.45
C TYR A 175 -19.15 6.81 -12.84
N LYS A 176 -17.83 6.90 -13.06
CA LYS A 176 -17.23 6.92 -14.40
C LYS A 176 -16.93 5.53 -14.97
N MET A 177 -16.89 4.49 -14.13
CA MET A 177 -16.58 3.11 -14.53
C MET A 177 -17.40 2.08 -13.74
N PRO A 178 -18.55 1.62 -14.27
CA PRO A 178 -19.43 0.63 -13.62
C PRO A 178 -18.83 -0.78 -13.51
N SER A 179 -17.86 -1.11 -14.36
CA SER A 179 -17.28 -2.46 -14.38
C SER A 179 -16.46 -2.76 -13.12
N LEU A 180 -15.82 -1.72 -12.56
CA LEU A 180 -14.87 -1.85 -11.44
C LEU A 180 -15.53 -2.07 -10.08
N LEU A 181 -16.66 -1.40 -9.80
CA LEU A 181 -17.29 -1.38 -8.49
C LEU A 181 -18.80 -1.59 -8.61
N ASP A 182 -19.38 -2.37 -7.70
CA ASP A 182 -20.84 -2.44 -7.52
C ASP A 182 -21.25 -1.36 -6.51
N VAL A 183 -21.97 -0.34 -6.99
CA VAL A 183 -22.41 0.81 -6.19
C VAL A 183 -23.90 0.72 -6.00
N ARG A 184 -24.34 0.65 -4.74
CA ARG A 184 -25.75 0.67 -4.34
C ARG A 184 -26.04 1.94 -3.56
N THR A 185 -27.10 2.62 -3.93
CA THR A 185 -27.50 3.90 -3.33
C THR A 185 -28.89 3.75 -2.75
N LYS A 186 -29.06 4.14 -1.49
CA LYS A 186 -30.38 4.24 -0.84
C LYS A 186 -30.61 5.68 -0.43
N THR A 187 -31.76 6.22 -0.78
CA THR A 187 -32.17 7.58 -0.45
C THR A 187 -33.48 7.52 0.32
N TYR A 188 -33.55 8.22 1.44
CA TYR A 188 -34.75 8.30 2.28
C TYR A 188 -34.80 9.64 3.00
N TYR A 189 -36.00 10.05 3.42
CA TYR A 189 -36.20 11.28 4.18
C TYR A 189 -36.24 10.96 5.67
N ASP A 190 -35.64 11.83 6.49
CA ASP A 190 -35.84 11.80 7.94
C ASP A 190 -37.10 12.58 8.36
N ASP A 191 -37.46 12.48 9.64
CA ASP A 191 -38.62 13.16 10.23
C ASP A 191 -38.55 14.69 10.11
N ASN A 192 -37.35 15.24 9.87
CA ASN A 192 -37.10 16.67 9.65
C ASN A 192 -37.09 17.04 8.15
N ASN A 193 -37.53 16.13 7.28
CA ASN A 193 -37.55 16.30 5.83
C ASN A 193 -36.15 16.55 5.21
N SER A 194 -35.09 16.12 5.90
CA SER A 194 -33.74 16.05 5.35
C SER A 194 -33.59 14.78 4.51
N ASN A 195 -32.86 14.87 3.40
CA ASN A 195 -32.59 13.72 2.54
C ASN A 195 -31.31 13.02 2.99
N LEU A 196 -31.43 11.77 3.44
CA LEU A 196 -30.34 10.89 3.84
C LEU A 196 -29.98 9.96 2.70
N ILE A 197 -28.67 9.84 2.44
CA ILE A 197 -28.11 9.08 1.33
C ILE A 197 -27.08 8.12 1.87
N ASP A 198 -27.37 6.83 1.74
CA ASP A 198 -26.46 5.76 2.06
C ASP A 198 -25.91 5.19 0.75
N ILE A 199 -24.60 5.31 0.55
CA ILE A 199 -23.88 4.75 -0.60
C ILE A 199 -23.05 3.57 -0.11
N THR A 200 -23.40 2.38 -0.58
CA THR A 200 -22.63 1.16 -0.35
C THR A 200 -21.83 0.83 -1.61
N VAL A 201 -20.51 0.70 -1.47
CA VAL A 201 -19.61 0.37 -2.57
C VAL A 201 -18.93 -0.96 -2.30
N HIS A 202 -19.01 -1.87 -3.26
CA HIS A 202 -18.37 -3.17 -3.23
C HIS A 202 -17.34 -3.28 -4.35
N SER A 203 -16.15 -3.79 -4.05
CA SER A 203 -15.18 -4.17 -5.08
C SER A 203 -15.74 -5.32 -5.92
N ARG A 204 -15.86 -5.16 -7.25
CA ARG A 204 -16.01 -6.32 -8.14
C ARG A 204 -14.68 -7.06 -8.20
N PHE A 205 -14.76 -8.38 -8.04
CA PHE A 205 -13.57 -9.22 -7.90
C PHE A 205 -12.67 -9.11 -9.14
N PHE A 206 -11.36 -8.93 -8.91
CA PHE A 206 -10.24 -9.08 -9.87
C PHE A 206 -9.86 -7.91 -10.81
N GLU A 207 -10.62 -6.82 -10.91
CA GLU A 207 -10.20 -5.68 -11.76
C GLU A 207 -9.53 -4.55 -10.97
N LYS A 208 -8.28 -4.23 -11.30
CA LYS A 208 -7.58 -3.06 -10.75
C LYS A 208 -7.96 -1.80 -11.51
N GLY A 209 -8.29 -0.72 -10.80
CA GLY A 209 -8.63 0.54 -11.46
C GLY A 209 -8.94 1.67 -10.49
N LYS A 210 -9.33 2.81 -11.06
CA LYS A 210 -9.78 3.97 -10.30
C LYS A 210 -11.10 4.47 -10.88
N THR A 211 -12.01 4.86 -10.01
CA THR A 211 -13.27 5.50 -10.38
C THR A 211 -13.55 6.63 -9.41
N THR A 212 -14.43 7.53 -9.80
CA THR A 212 -14.84 8.67 -8.99
C THR A 212 -16.32 8.56 -8.75
N ILE A 213 -16.75 8.74 -7.50
CA ILE A 213 -18.15 8.94 -7.16
C ILE A 213 -18.32 10.43 -6.90
N ALA A 214 -19.20 11.07 -7.68
CA ALA A 214 -19.60 12.45 -7.47
C ALA A 214 -21.03 12.49 -6.95
N VAL A 215 -21.24 13.15 -5.82
CA VAL A 215 -22.55 13.46 -5.26
C VAL A 215 -22.80 14.94 -5.54
N ILE A 216 -23.71 15.22 -6.48
CA ILE A 216 -24.02 16.58 -6.93
C ILE A 216 -25.41 16.95 -6.43
N ALA A 217 -25.51 18.04 -5.69
CA ALA A 217 -26.78 18.68 -5.37
C ALA A 217 -26.96 19.91 -6.26
N LEU A 218 -28.10 20.01 -6.95
CA LEU A 218 -28.44 21.19 -7.73
C LEU A 218 -28.80 22.35 -6.79
N GLY A 219 -28.06 23.44 -6.88
CA GLY A 219 -28.32 24.62 -6.06
C GLY A 219 -27.61 25.88 -6.50
N SER A 220 -27.84 26.92 -5.72
CA SER A 220 -27.27 28.24 -5.96
C SER A 220 -25.74 28.21 -5.88
N LEU A 221 -25.11 29.07 -6.69
CA LEU A 221 -23.68 29.38 -6.61
C LEU A 221 -23.26 29.99 -5.25
N ARG A 222 -24.21 30.36 -4.38
CA ARG A 222 -23.94 30.79 -3.00
C ARG A 222 -23.77 29.66 -2.02
N CYS A 223 -24.07 28.41 -2.39
CA CYS A 223 -23.84 27.27 -1.52
C CYS A 223 -22.34 26.97 -1.43
N GLU A 224 -21.84 26.78 -0.20
CA GLU A 224 -20.43 26.47 0.04
C GLU A 224 -20.01 25.14 -0.62
N VAL A 225 -20.93 24.18 -0.64
CA VAL A 225 -20.71 22.86 -1.23
C VAL A 225 -21.92 22.48 -2.07
N VAL A 226 -21.69 22.27 -3.36
CA VAL A 226 -22.67 21.75 -4.32
C VAL A 226 -22.30 20.38 -4.86
N THR A 227 -21.02 20.00 -4.75
CA THR A 227 -20.50 18.73 -5.26
C THR A 227 -19.47 18.15 -4.28
N LEU A 228 -19.63 16.87 -3.94
CA LEU A 228 -18.64 16.08 -3.23
C LEU A 228 -18.06 15.04 -4.18
N VAL A 229 -16.74 14.95 -4.27
CA VAL A 229 -16.07 14.01 -5.18
C VAL A 229 -15.13 13.11 -4.40
N LEU A 230 -15.43 11.81 -4.43
CA LEU A 230 -14.63 10.77 -3.80
C LEU A 230 -13.93 9.94 -4.88
N THR A 231 -12.62 9.79 -4.75
CA THR A 231 -11.84 8.93 -5.64
C THR A 231 -11.68 7.56 -5.01
N LEU A 232 -12.24 6.54 -5.63
CA LEU A 232 -12.14 5.16 -5.20
C LEU A 232 -11.13 4.42 -6.07
N LYS A 233 -10.14 3.81 -5.42
CA LYS A 233 -9.12 2.99 -6.09
C LYS A 233 -9.35 1.53 -5.73
N ASN A 234 -9.77 0.73 -6.70
CA ASN A 234 -9.85 -0.72 -6.56
C ASN A 234 -8.45 -1.30 -6.75
N SER A 235 -7.66 -1.29 -5.68
CA SER A 235 -6.23 -1.61 -5.73
C SER A 235 -5.66 -1.80 -4.32
N CYS A 236 -4.41 -2.25 -4.25
CA CYS A 236 -3.69 -2.34 -3.00
C CYS A 236 -3.53 -0.96 -2.32
N SER A 237 -3.94 -0.88 -1.05
CA SER A 237 -3.63 0.24 -0.17
C SER A 237 -2.15 0.24 0.18
N TYR A 238 -1.50 1.41 0.16
CA TYR A 238 -0.09 1.55 0.53
C TYR A 238 0.14 1.41 2.05
N LEU A 239 -0.94 1.50 2.84
CA LEU A 239 -0.93 1.29 4.29
C LEU A 239 -1.22 -0.15 4.67
N LYS A 240 -1.62 -0.99 3.71
CA LYS A 240 -1.98 -2.37 3.97
C LYS A 240 -0.75 -3.25 4.08
N SER A 241 -0.57 -3.90 5.22
CA SER A 241 0.58 -4.76 5.49
C SER A 241 0.19 -5.96 6.34
N MET A 242 1.05 -6.99 6.33
CA MET A 242 0.88 -8.22 7.10
C MET A 242 1.95 -8.27 8.18
N HIS A 243 1.56 -8.71 9.38
CA HIS A 243 2.44 -8.77 10.54
C HIS A 243 2.32 -10.11 11.27
N TYR A 244 3.46 -10.74 11.54
CA TYR A 244 3.61 -11.86 12.44
C TYR A 244 3.48 -11.39 13.88
N VAL A 245 2.60 -12.05 14.64
CA VAL A 245 2.39 -11.76 16.05
C VAL A 245 3.32 -12.62 16.88
N LEU A 246 4.31 -11.98 17.48
CA LEU A 246 5.23 -12.59 18.44
C LEU A 246 4.45 -13.11 19.65
N SER A 247 4.74 -14.34 20.08
CA SER A 247 4.13 -14.90 21.31
C SER A 247 4.55 -14.15 22.57
N ALA A 248 5.69 -13.43 22.54
CA ALA A 248 6.16 -12.60 23.62
C ALA A 248 6.05 -11.11 23.26
N LYS A 249 5.50 -10.30 24.16
CA LYS A 249 5.48 -8.84 24.01
C LYS A 249 6.90 -8.30 24.13
N THR A 250 7.39 -7.67 23.07
CA THR A 250 8.70 -6.99 23.05
C THR A 250 8.50 -5.58 22.51
N SER A 251 9.24 -4.62 23.06
CA SER A 251 9.25 -3.23 22.60
C SER A 251 10.44 -2.98 21.67
N PRO A 252 10.41 -2.00 20.75
CA PRO A 252 11.57 -1.66 19.92
C PRO A 252 12.87 -1.42 20.71
N SER A 253 12.78 -0.77 21.87
CA SER A 253 13.93 -0.51 22.75
C SER A 253 14.60 -1.80 23.24
N ASP A 254 13.83 -2.85 23.47
CA ASP A 254 14.34 -4.16 23.92
C ASP A 254 15.29 -4.80 22.90
N TRP A 255 14.99 -4.61 21.63
CA TRP A 255 15.79 -5.13 20.53
C TRP A 255 17.07 -4.32 20.30
N LEU A 256 17.07 -3.03 20.64
CA LEU A 256 18.18 -2.10 20.36
C LEU A 256 19.25 -2.02 21.46
N VAL A 257 19.08 -2.73 22.59
CA VAL A 257 20.10 -2.78 23.65
C VAL A 257 21.46 -3.29 23.12
N GLU A 258 22.58 -2.69 23.47
CA GLU A 258 23.88 -3.08 22.89
C GLU A 258 24.35 -4.48 23.32
N ASP A 259 24.06 -4.88 24.56
CA ASP A 259 24.44 -6.21 25.08
C ASP A 259 23.26 -6.93 25.75
N VAL A 260 23.01 -8.15 25.28
CA VAL A 260 21.98 -9.05 25.81
C VAL A 260 22.57 -10.03 26.83
N SER A 261 23.91 -10.12 26.90
CA SER A 261 24.65 -11.09 27.70
C SER A 261 25.07 -10.59 29.09
N ALA A 262 24.85 -9.32 29.40
CA ALA A 262 25.12 -8.73 30.70
C ALA A 262 23.85 -8.72 31.57
N GLU A 263 23.61 -9.83 32.30
CA GLU A 263 23.23 -9.84 33.73
C GLU A 263 22.56 -11.16 34.16
N PRO A 264 22.97 -11.78 35.29
CA PRO A 264 22.24 -12.90 35.92
C PRO A 264 20.82 -12.53 36.37
N ASN A 265 20.56 -11.23 36.53
CA ASN A 265 19.28 -10.59 36.86
C ASN A 265 18.72 -9.74 35.70
N GLY A 266 19.19 -9.97 34.47
CA GLY A 266 18.75 -9.21 33.29
C GLY A 266 17.25 -9.33 33.05
N SER A 267 16.65 -8.27 32.49
CA SER A 267 15.21 -8.21 32.18
C SER A 267 14.76 -9.47 31.44
N ALA A 268 13.53 -9.94 31.67
CA ALA A 268 12.98 -11.17 31.08
C ALA A 268 13.17 -11.27 29.54
N ILE A 269 13.33 -10.13 28.89
CA ILE A 269 13.63 -9.91 27.48
C ILE A 269 15.02 -10.42 27.06
N ALA A 270 16.06 -10.27 27.89
CA ALA A 270 17.41 -10.71 27.55
C ALA A 270 17.49 -12.24 27.38
N ARG A 271 16.61 -12.99 28.06
CA ARG A 271 16.45 -14.43 27.89
C ARG A 271 15.76 -14.82 26.58
N LEU A 272 14.97 -13.92 26.01
CA LEU A 272 14.17 -14.14 24.79
C LEU A 272 14.93 -13.78 23.50
N LEU A 273 16.06 -13.08 23.59
CA LEU A 273 16.84 -12.65 22.42
C LEU A 273 18.22 -13.29 22.41
N LYS A 274 18.72 -13.59 21.22
CA LYS A 274 20.10 -14.06 20.98
C LYS A 274 20.81 -13.03 20.12
N GLN A 275 21.95 -12.53 20.62
CA GLN A 275 22.89 -11.77 19.80
C GLN A 275 23.54 -12.71 18.77
N LEU A 276 23.41 -12.37 17.49
CA LEU A 276 24.00 -13.12 16.40
C LEU A 276 25.50 -12.79 16.30
N PRO A 277 26.37 -13.78 16.07
CA PRO A 277 27.78 -13.51 15.81
C PRO A 277 27.99 -12.58 14.62
N VAL A 278 29.12 -11.89 14.58
CA VAL A 278 29.46 -11.03 13.45
C VAL A 278 29.71 -11.86 12.19
N ASN A 279 29.20 -11.39 11.04
CA ASN A 279 29.22 -12.09 9.75
C ASN A 279 28.64 -13.51 9.84
N TYR A 280 27.59 -13.68 10.65
CA TYR A 280 26.96 -14.96 10.86
C TYR A 280 26.18 -15.40 9.61
N ARG A 281 26.29 -16.69 9.30
CA ARG A 281 25.51 -17.37 8.27
C ARG A 281 24.90 -18.65 8.87
N PRO A 282 23.59 -18.87 8.71
CA PRO A 282 22.92 -20.08 9.17
C PRO A 282 23.55 -21.38 8.63
N PRO A 283 23.46 -22.49 9.39
CA PRO A 283 23.80 -23.83 8.94
C PRO A 283 23.09 -24.22 7.65
N SER A 284 23.74 -25.05 6.83
CA SER A 284 23.13 -25.67 5.66
C SER A 284 22.77 -27.14 5.92
N VAL A 285 22.19 -27.79 4.90
CA VAL A 285 21.96 -29.24 4.87
C VAL A 285 23.25 -30.06 5.00
N LEU A 286 24.42 -29.49 4.67
CA LEU A 286 25.73 -30.16 4.83
C LEU A 286 26.28 -30.06 6.26
N GLY A 287 25.61 -29.31 7.13
CA GLY A 287 25.95 -29.19 8.55
C GLY A 287 26.33 -27.77 8.98
N ILE A 288 26.59 -27.65 10.28
CA ILE A 288 26.82 -26.38 10.99
C ILE A 288 28.06 -25.65 10.48
N ALA A 289 29.11 -26.39 10.10
CA ALA A 289 30.40 -25.84 9.66
C ALA A 289 30.44 -25.42 8.18
N VAL A 290 29.38 -25.70 7.41
CA VAL A 290 29.33 -25.45 5.95
C VAL A 290 28.11 -24.58 5.62
N PRO A 291 28.11 -23.27 5.96
CA PRO A 291 27.05 -22.38 5.51
C PRO A 291 27.08 -22.28 3.98
N LEU A 292 25.89 -22.34 3.36
CA LEU A 292 25.69 -22.23 1.90
C LEU A 292 24.71 -21.11 1.51
N THR A 293 24.14 -20.42 2.49
CA THR A 293 23.20 -19.32 2.25
C THR A 293 23.92 -18.09 1.70
N GLU A 294 23.23 -17.35 0.84
CA GLU A 294 23.68 -16.05 0.37
C GLU A 294 23.49 -14.94 1.43
N ASN A 295 22.73 -15.19 2.49
CA ASN A 295 22.34 -14.17 3.47
C ASN A 295 23.37 -14.07 4.61
N PHE A 296 23.93 -12.87 4.80
CA PHE A 296 24.64 -12.52 6.03
C PHE A 296 23.71 -11.89 7.05
N TYR A 297 24.01 -12.17 8.32
CA TYR A 297 23.41 -11.54 9.48
C TYR A 297 24.49 -10.90 10.34
N ASN A 298 24.17 -9.78 10.99
CA ASN A 298 25.12 -8.97 11.75
C ASN A 298 26.42 -8.74 10.96
N ALA A 299 26.30 -8.17 9.76
CA ALA A 299 27.40 -8.07 8.81
C ALA A 299 28.40 -6.96 9.16
N ASP A 300 29.70 -7.28 9.18
CA ASP A 300 30.81 -6.35 9.35
C ASP A 300 31.92 -6.69 8.35
N PRO A 301 32.08 -5.93 7.26
CA PRO A 301 33.09 -6.20 6.24
C PRO A 301 34.54 -6.16 6.75
N SER A 302 34.79 -5.54 7.91
CA SER A 302 36.14 -5.46 8.50
C SER A 302 36.57 -6.75 9.20
N LYS A 303 35.63 -7.68 9.44
CA LYS A 303 35.86 -8.94 10.15
C LYS A 303 35.77 -10.14 9.19
N PRO A 304 36.45 -11.26 9.48
CA PRO A 304 36.35 -12.45 8.65
C PRO A 304 34.93 -13.03 8.64
N LYS A 305 34.60 -13.77 7.59
CA LYS A 305 33.37 -14.56 7.50
C LYS A 305 33.41 -15.68 8.55
N LEU A 306 32.32 -15.88 9.29
CA LEU A 306 32.22 -16.97 10.24
C LEU A 306 32.11 -18.33 9.51
N ARG A 307 32.82 -19.35 10.02
CA ARG A 307 32.80 -20.74 9.53
C ARG A 307 33.08 -20.86 8.02
N ASP A 308 34.11 -20.16 7.58
CA ASP A 308 34.48 -20.04 6.16
C ASP A 308 35.63 -20.99 5.75
N TYR A 309 35.58 -22.22 6.26
CA TYR A 309 36.68 -23.19 6.09
C TYR A 309 36.65 -23.89 4.73
N PHE A 310 35.45 -24.16 4.19
CA PHE A 310 35.23 -24.97 2.99
C PHE A 310 35.05 -24.12 1.73
N THR A 311 35.46 -24.65 0.58
CA THR A 311 35.38 -23.96 -0.73
C THR A 311 33.96 -23.46 -1.04
N ASN A 312 32.94 -24.28 -0.82
CA ASN A 312 31.55 -23.89 -1.07
C ASN A 312 31.07 -22.78 -0.13
N SER A 313 31.56 -22.74 1.11
CA SER A 313 31.27 -21.66 2.04
C SER A 313 31.98 -20.37 1.65
N LYS A 314 33.22 -20.44 1.15
CA LYS A 314 33.96 -19.28 0.66
C LYS A 314 33.29 -18.61 -0.53
N ASN A 315 32.76 -19.44 -1.45
CA ASN A 315 32.11 -19.03 -2.69
C ASN A 315 30.66 -18.57 -2.52
N SER A 316 30.06 -18.77 -1.33
CA SER A 316 28.70 -18.32 -1.03
C SER A 316 28.69 -17.10 -0.11
N GLY A 317 27.51 -16.49 0.01
CA GLY A 317 27.30 -15.33 0.87
C GLY A 317 27.57 -14.02 0.14
N ARG A 318 26.57 -13.15 0.12
CA ARG A 318 26.64 -11.80 -0.46
C ARG A 318 26.13 -10.78 0.54
N TYR A 319 26.96 -9.77 0.80
CA TYR A 319 26.48 -8.59 1.52
C TYR A 319 25.43 -7.87 0.68
N LYS A 320 24.46 -7.29 1.37
CA LYS A 320 23.37 -6.46 0.83
C LYS A 320 23.66 -5.00 1.16
N GLN A 321 23.19 -4.53 2.31
CA GLN A 321 23.40 -3.17 2.79
C GLN A 321 24.90 -2.86 3.01
N CYS A 322 25.70 -3.87 3.36
CA CYS A 322 27.15 -3.75 3.53
C CYS A 322 27.95 -4.02 2.25
N ALA A 323 27.31 -4.17 1.08
CA ALA A 323 28.01 -4.47 -0.17
C ALA A 323 29.00 -3.36 -0.54
N GLY A 324 30.25 -3.74 -0.84
CA GLY A 324 31.32 -2.82 -1.24
C GLY A 324 31.84 -1.90 -0.13
N LYS A 325 31.44 -2.12 1.13
CA LYS A 325 31.91 -1.34 2.29
C LYS A 325 33.13 -2.01 2.93
N SER A 326 33.98 -1.23 3.61
CA SER A 326 35.16 -1.75 4.31
C SER A 326 34.96 -1.88 5.81
N LYS A 327 34.02 -1.12 6.39
CA LYS A 327 33.72 -1.12 7.84
C LYS A 327 32.22 -1.21 8.11
N ARG A 328 31.85 -1.76 9.28
CA ARG A 328 30.44 -1.80 9.75
C ARG A 328 29.74 -0.45 9.72
N SER A 329 30.42 0.61 10.16
CA SER A 329 29.84 1.97 10.24
C SER A 329 29.43 2.51 8.86
N GLU A 330 30.10 2.08 7.79
CA GLU A 330 29.82 2.51 6.41
C GLU A 330 28.60 1.81 5.81
N CYS A 331 28.07 0.75 6.45
CA CYS A 331 26.85 0.09 6.01
C CYS A 331 25.60 0.97 6.22
N GLY A 332 25.63 1.92 7.16
CA GLY A 332 24.52 2.86 7.39
C GLY A 332 23.23 2.19 7.90
N CYS A 333 23.34 1.15 8.72
CA CYS A 333 22.18 0.45 9.28
C CYS A 333 21.38 1.34 10.24
N THR A 334 20.14 1.69 9.86
CA THR A 334 19.21 2.43 10.72
C THR A 334 18.58 1.53 11.77
N GLU A 335 18.00 2.10 12.83
CA GLU A 335 17.28 1.34 13.87
C GLU A 335 16.15 0.49 13.27
N ASN A 336 15.37 1.05 12.35
CA ASN A 336 14.29 0.33 11.66
C ASN A 336 14.82 -0.89 10.88
N MET A 337 16.02 -0.79 10.28
CA MET A 337 16.66 -1.93 9.60
C MET A 337 17.12 -3.00 10.59
N LYS A 338 17.61 -2.61 11.78
CA LYS A 338 17.99 -3.56 12.85
C LYS A 338 16.77 -4.30 13.42
N LEU A 339 15.64 -3.60 13.52
CA LEU A 339 14.38 -4.16 14.01
C LEU A 339 13.71 -5.05 12.97
N SER A 340 13.82 -4.70 11.68
CA SER A 340 13.20 -5.45 10.59
C SER A 340 13.65 -6.91 10.55
N PHE A 341 12.71 -7.81 10.28
CA PHE A 341 13.02 -9.19 9.96
C PHE A 341 13.30 -9.41 8.47
N SER A 342 13.05 -8.41 7.61
CA SER A 342 13.20 -8.56 6.16
C SER A 342 14.60 -9.03 5.77
N VAL A 343 14.66 -10.03 4.91
CA VAL A 343 15.87 -10.56 4.31
C VAL A 343 16.66 -9.47 3.57
N ALA A 344 15.99 -8.43 3.07
CA ALA A 344 16.66 -7.28 2.46
C ALA A 344 17.62 -6.56 3.44
N PHE A 345 17.28 -6.57 4.73
CA PHE A 345 18.03 -5.92 5.81
C PHE A 345 18.77 -6.93 6.70
N SER A 346 18.96 -8.17 6.25
CA SER A 346 19.61 -9.21 7.07
C SER A 346 20.99 -8.78 7.56
N ASP A 347 21.77 -8.08 6.74
CA ASP A 347 23.08 -7.50 7.10
C ASP A 347 23.02 -6.64 8.36
N CYS A 348 21.91 -5.93 8.58
CA CYS A 348 21.70 -5.05 9.72
C CYS A 348 21.09 -5.77 10.92
N LYS A 349 20.58 -7.00 10.75
CA LYS A 349 19.93 -7.76 11.82
C LYS A 349 20.96 -8.34 12.77
N GLU A 350 21.00 -7.78 13.98
CA GLU A 350 21.98 -8.12 15.02
C GLU A 350 21.48 -9.22 15.98
N LYS A 351 20.15 -9.37 16.11
CA LYS A 351 19.52 -10.29 17.08
C LYS A 351 18.37 -11.06 16.48
N ALA A 352 18.09 -12.22 17.06
CA ALA A 352 16.92 -13.05 16.74
C ALA A 352 16.25 -13.57 18.01
N LEU A 353 15.00 -14.03 17.90
CA LEU A 353 14.28 -14.66 19.02
C LEU A 353 14.94 -15.96 19.40
N ARG A 354 15.23 -16.16 20.68
CA ARG A 354 15.84 -17.37 21.21
C ARG A 354 14.76 -18.37 21.63
N MET A 355 14.91 -19.62 21.20
CA MET A 355 14.12 -20.76 21.65
C MET A 355 15.02 -21.93 22.01
N LYS A 356 14.57 -22.80 22.91
CA LYS A 356 15.29 -24.02 23.27
C LYS A 356 14.97 -25.16 22.32
N PHE A 357 15.96 -26.01 22.05
CA PHE A 357 15.77 -27.24 21.28
C PHE A 357 15.03 -28.32 22.10
N PRO A 358 14.15 -29.12 21.48
CA PRO A 358 13.55 -28.92 20.15
C PRO A 358 12.39 -27.92 20.22
N VAL A 359 12.13 -27.21 19.12
CA VAL A 359 10.92 -26.38 19.01
C VAL A 359 9.79 -27.26 18.50
N SER A 360 8.87 -27.66 19.37
CA SER A 360 7.71 -28.49 19.02
C SER A 360 6.41 -27.67 19.01
N ARG A 361 5.67 -27.71 17.90
CA ARG A 361 4.33 -27.11 17.77
C ARG A 361 4.23 -25.64 18.22
N LEU A 362 5.18 -24.80 17.83
CA LEU A 362 5.10 -23.36 18.06
C LEU A 362 3.92 -22.78 17.26
N PRO A 363 2.92 -22.15 17.90
CA PRO A 363 1.80 -21.57 17.19
C PRO A 363 2.23 -20.31 16.42
N LEU A 364 1.67 -20.14 15.21
CA LEU A 364 1.94 -19.01 14.34
C LEU A 364 0.66 -18.21 14.12
N TYR A 365 0.72 -16.91 14.41
CA TYR A 365 -0.40 -15.98 14.27
C TYR A 365 0.02 -14.80 13.41
N PHE A 366 -0.88 -14.36 12.53
CA PHE A 366 -0.65 -13.23 11.65
C PHE A 366 -1.84 -12.27 11.68
N THR A 367 -1.55 -11.00 11.45
CA THR A 367 -2.55 -9.94 11.35
C THR A 367 -2.34 -9.16 10.06
N ILE A 368 -3.41 -8.58 9.53
CA ILE A 368 -3.38 -7.59 8.47
C ILE A 368 -3.70 -6.24 9.12
N GLU A 369 -2.84 -5.26 8.91
CA GLU A 369 -3.09 -3.88 9.25
C GLU A 369 -3.46 -3.10 7.99
N ASP A 370 -4.54 -2.29 8.06
CA ASP A 370 -4.95 -1.38 6.98
C ASP A 370 -5.62 -0.13 7.57
N GLU A 371 -5.16 1.06 7.19
CA GLU A 371 -5.65 2.36 7.70
C GLU A 371 -5.81 2.41 9.25
N GLY A 372 -4.88 1.80 10.00
CA GLY A 372 -4.88 1.77 11.47
C GLY A 372 -5.81 0.74 12.11
N ARG A 373 -6.49 -0.10 11.31
CA ARG A 373 -7.26 -1.25 11.80
C ARG A 373 -6.45 -2.52 11.62
N SER A 374 -6.34 -3.32 12.69
CA SER A 374 -5.67 -4.62 12.67
C SER A 374 -6.72 -5.74 12.77
N VAL A 375 -6.65 -6.72 11.87
CA VAL A 375 -7.54 -7.88 11.83
C VAL A 375 -6.70 -9.15 11.72
N ASN A 376 -7.09 -10.20 12.44
CA ASN A 376 -6.43 -11.51 12.34
C ASN A 376 -6.52 -12.06 10.92
N LEU A 377 -5.42 -12.62 10.43
CA LEU A 377 -5.36 -13.28 9.14
C LEU A 377 -6.12 -14.61 9.23
N THR A 378 -7.27 -14.69 8.58
CA THR A 378 -8.14 -15.88 8.56
C THR A 378 -8.57 -16.19 7.12
N SER A 379 -9.28 -17.30 6.91
CA SER A 379 -9.89 -17.61 5.60
C SER A 379 -10.72 -16.42 5.06
N PRO A 380 -10.55 -15.98 3.80
CA PRO A 380 -9.98 -16.72 2.66
C PRO A 380 -8.48 -16.51 2.40
N TYR A 381 -7.74 -15.86 3.29
CA TYR A 381 -6.31 -15.57 3.09
C TYR A 381 -5.44 -16.81 3.34
N PHE A 382 -5.35 -17.71 2.37
CA PHE A 382 -4.41 -18.83 2.45
C PHE A 382 -2.96 -18.36 2.28
N ILE A 383 -2.04 -19.05 2.95
CA ILE A 383 -0.64 -18.66 3.02
C ILE A 383 0.31 -19.77 2.56
N THR A 384 1.49 -19.36 2.11
CA THR A 384 2.65 -20.22 1.86
C THR A 384 3.77 -19.82 2.81
N ILE A 385 4.61 -20.78 3.17
CA ILE A 385 5.73 -20.58 4.11
C ILE A 385 6.98 -21.16 3.47
N ILE A 386 8.04 -20.36 3.43
CA ILE A 386 9.35 -20.77 2.92
C ILE A 386 10.44 -20.39 3.92
N GLU A 387 11.48 -21.22 4.03
CA GLU A 387 12.69 -20.87 4.77
C GLU A 387 13.71 -20.25 3.80
N VAL A 388 14.10 -19.00 4.03
CA VAL A 388 14.83 -18.19 3.04
C VAL A 388 16.32 -18.56 2.90
N ASN A 389 16.84 -19.41 3.79
CA ASN A 389 18.20 -19.95 3.74
C ASN A 389 18.25 -21.40 3.23
N ASN A 390 17.14 -21.91 2.69
CA ASN A 390 17.01 -23.25 2.11
C ASN A 390 17.27 -24.39 3.11
N ARG A 391 16.91 -24.19 4.39
CA ARG A 391 16.95 -25.26 5.41
C ARG A 391 15.69 -26.13 5.32
N THR A 392 15.82 -27.41 5.64
CA THR A 392 14.73 -28.41 5.51
C THR A 392 14.33 -29.06 6.84
N ASN A 393 15.05 -28.77 7.93
CA ASN A 393 14.87 -29.37 9.25
C ASN A 393 13.70 -28.73 10.03
N TRP A 394 12.56 -28.56 9.37
CA TRP A 394 11.35 -27.97 9.94
C TRP A 394 10.11 -28.56 9.26
N LYS A 395 8.98 -28.48 9.94
CA LYS A 395 7.69 -28.95 9.45
C LYS A 395 6.57 -28.06 9.97
N VAL A 396 5.65 -27.70 9.08
CA VAL A 396 4.42 -26.99 9.43
C VAL A 396 3.28 -27.99 9.61
N SER A 397 2.42 -27.74 10.58
CA SER A 397 1.20 -28.50 10.85
C SER A 397 0.05 -27.51 11.01
N GLY A 398 -1.08 -27.78 10.36
CA GLY A 398 -2.25 -26.91 10.40
C GLY A 398 -3.50 -27.68 10.03
N LYS A 399 -4.63 -26.97 9.93
CA LYS A 399 -5.91 -27.55 9.55
C LYS A 399 -5.85 -28.14 8.12
N ASP A 400 -6.48 -29.29 7.93
CA ASP A 400 -6.52 -29.96 6.62
C ASP A 400 -7.26 -29.11 5.58
N MET A 401 -6.70 -29.07 4.37
CA MET A 401 -7.18 -28.31 3.23
C MET A 401 -7.10 -29.12 1.93
N LEU A 402 -7.26 -30.45 2.01
CA LEU A 402 -7.09 -31.37 0.89
C LEU A 402 -7.73 -30.88 -0.42
N LYS A 403 -9.00 -30.45 -0.40
CA LYS A 403 -9.71 -29.95 -1.59
C LYS A 403 -9.03 -28.73 -2.24
N MET A 404 -8.61 -27.76 -1.43
CA MET A 404 -7.97 -26.53 -1.91
C MET A 404 -6.55 -26.80 -2.40
N LYS A 405 -5.82 -27.68 -1.71
CA LYS A 405 -4.50 -28.16 -2.14
C LYS A 405 -4.59 -28.81 -3.51
N THR A 406 -5.48 -29.78 -3.71
CA THR A 406 -5.67 -30.45 -5.02
C THR A 406 -6.05 -29.47 -6.13
N TYR A 407 -6.91 -28.48 -5.86
CA TYR A 407 -7.31 -27.50 -6.88
C TYR A 407 -6.17 -26.55 -7.30
N LEU A 408 -5.26 -26.23 -6.38
CA LEU A 408 -4.18 -25.26 -6.62
C LEU A 408 -2.81 -25.90 -6.89
N GLU A 409 -2.67 -27.21 -6.72
CA GLU A 409 -1.41 -27.95 -6.86
C GLU A 409 -0.72 -27.70 -8.20
N HIS A 410 -1.45 -27.68 -9.31
CA HIS A 410 -0.88 -27.41 -10.63
C HIS A 410 -0.47 -25.95 -10.85
N ARG A 411 -1.00 -25.01 -10.04
CA ARG A 411 -0.72 -23.57 -10.15
C ARG A 411 0.31 -23.08 -9.13
N LEU A 412 0.35 -23.69 -7.96
CA LEU A 412 1.24 -23.33 -6.87
C LEU A 412 2.27 -24.45 -6.68
N LYS A 413 3.55 -24.14 -6.94
CA LYS A 413 4.67 -25.07 -6.70
C LYS A 413 5.04 -25.22 -5.22
N THR A 414 4.21 -24.71 -4.31
CA THR A 414 4.49 -24.58 -2.88
C THR A 414 3.31 -25.06 -2.07
N GLU A 415 3.58 -25.66 -0.91
CA GLU A 415 2.53 -26.13 -0.01
C GLU A 415 1.68 -24.96 0.54
N LEU A 416 0.37 -25.19 0.59
CA LEU A 416 -0.63 -24.22 1.02
C LEU A 416 -1.10 -24.52 2.45
N TYR A 417 -1.22 -23.48 3.28
CA TYR A 417 -1.68 -23.61 4.66
C TYR A 417 -2.84 -22.65 4.98
N ASN A 418 -3.71 -23.11 5.88
CA ASN A 418 -4.69 -22.26 6.53
C ASN A 418 -3.95 -21.45 7.61
N PRO A 419 -4.06 -20.11 7.66
CA PRO A 419 -3.51 -19.35 8.77
C PRO A 419 -4.12 -19.75 10.13
N ASP A 420 -5.35 -20.26 10.14
CA ASP A 420 -6.02 -20.72 11.36
C ASP A 420 -5.41 -22.02 11.91
N GLY A 421 -4.94 -21.97 13.16
CA GLY A 421 -4.41 -23.14 13.86
C GLY A 421 -3.05 -23.63 13.31
N LEU A 422 -2.29 -22.74 12.70
CA LEU A 422 -0.97 -23.03 12.17
C LEU A 422 0.06 -23.21 13.30
N SER A 423 0.89 -24.24 13.17
CA SER A 423 2.02 -24.47 14.07
C SER A 423 3.26 -24.94 13.30
N ILE A 424 4.43 -24.59 13.82
CA ILE A 424 5.72 -25.01 13.24
C ILE A 424 6.51 -25.83 14.25
N THR A 425 7.14 -26.89 13.75
CA THR A 425 8.08 -27.73 14.49
C THR A 425 9.43 -27.61 13.81
N ILE A 426 10.49 -27.36 14.58
CA ILE A 426 11.84 -27.19 14.06
C ILE A 426 12.77 -28.18 14.78
N THR A 427 13.45 -28.99 13.98
CA THR A 427 14.34 -30.07 14.45
C THR A 427 15.81 -29.80 14.14
N GLY A 428 16.13 -28.67 13.52
CA GLY A 428 17.51 -28.19 13.37
C GLY A 428 17.93 -27.21 14.46
N SER A 429 19.21 -26.83 14.43
CA SER A 429 19.84 -25.91 15.37
C SER A 429 20.06 -24.50 14.81
N GLU A 430 20.33 -23.53 15.67
CA GLU A 430 20.67 -22.14 15.32
C GLU A 430 19.55 -21.40 14.56
N LEU A 431 19.90 -20.45 13.68
CA LEU A 431 18.95 -19.51 13.06
C LEU A 431 18.13 -20.12 11.92
N PHE A 432 16.81 -19.94 12.00
CA PHE A 432 15.84 -20.13 10.92
C PHE A 432 15.20 -18.79 10.58
N HIS A 433 14.98 -18.56 9.28
CA HIS A 433 14.34 -17.35 8.80
C HIS A 433 13.21 -17.72 7.83
N PHE A 434 11.98 -17.45 8.23
CA PHE A 434 10.80 -17.80 7.46
C PHE A 434 10.21 -16.57 6.79
N ARG A 435 9.78 -16.73 5.53
CA ARG A 435 8.89 -15.80 4.84
C ARG A 435 7.52 -16.45 4.69
N VAL A 436 6.50 -15.72 5.11
CA VAL A 436 5.10 -16.12 4.98
C VAL A 436 4.43 -15.16 4.02
N SER A 437 3.71 -15.69 3.03
CA SER A 437 3.08 -14.87 2.00
C SER A 437 1.66 -15.35 1.70
N THR A 438 0.74 -14.43 1.44
CA THR A 438 -0.61 -14.79 0.98
C THR A 438 -0.57 -15.23 -0.48
N ILE A 439 -1.46 -16.16 -0.86
CA ILE A 439 -1.58 -16.57 -2.27
C ILE A 439 -2.06 -15.41 -3.16
N PRO A 440 -1.71 -15.41 -4.46
CA PRO A 440 -2.28 -14.45 -5.41
C PRO A 440 -3.81 -14.56 -5.49
N GLY A 441 -4.50 -13.42 -5.62
CA GLY A 441 -5.93 -13.35 -5.91
C GLY A 441 -6.86 -13.22 -4.69
N VAL A 442 -6.33 -13.31 -3.46
CA VAL A 442 -7.11 -13.02 -2.23
C VAL A 442 -7.00 -11.55 -1.80
N SER A 443 -5.99 -10.84 -2.30
CA SER A 443 -5.77 -9.40 -2.14
C SER A 443 -5.12 -8.85 -3.40
N PHE A 444 -5.30 -7.55 -3.67
CA PHE A 444 -4.52 -6.81 -4.66
C PHE A 444 -3.09 -6.53 -4.19
N CYS A 445 -2.83 -6.65 -2.89
CA CYS A 445 -1.52 -6.51 -2.26
C CYS A 445 -0.77 -7.84 -2.26
N ASN A 446 0.55 -7.74 -2.45
CA ASN A 446 1.44 -8.87 -2.19
C ASN A 446 1.78 -8.88 -0.70
N LEU A 447 0.85 -9.41 0.11
CA LEU A 447 1.02 -9.45 1.56
C LEU A 447 2.02 -10.55 1.93
N PHE A 448 3.07 -10.17 2.63
CA PHE A 448 4.02 -11.09 3.22
C PHE A 448 4.60 -10.49 4.47
N ASP A 449 5.08 -11.35 5.36
CA ASP A 449 5.94 -10.96 6.46
C ASP A 449 7.02 -12.00 6.69
N GLU A 450 8.05 -11.62 7.44
CA GLU A 450 9.20 -12.46 7.74
C GLU A 450 9.45 -12.51 9.24
N PHE A 451 9.89 -13.66 9.74
CA PHE A 451 10.24 -13.82 11.15
C PHE A 451 11.41 -14.77 11.33
N GLN A 452 12.14 -14.58 12.43
CA GLN A 452 13.40 -15.28 12.68
C GLN A 452 13.41 -15.94 14.06
N ILE A 453 13.86 -17.18 14.11
CA ILE A 453 13.97 -17.99 15.33
C ILE A 453 15.38 -18.57 15.40
N TYR A 454 16.08 -18.33 16.49
CA TYR A 454 17.36 -18.93 16.84
C TYR A 454 17.17 -20.03 17.87
N ILE A 455 17.56 -21.25 17.52
CA ILE A 455 17.42 -22.42 18.37
C ILE A 455 18.75 -22.69 19.08
N ASP A 456 18.72 -22.60 20.40
CA ASP A 456 19.87 -22.84 21.27
C ASP A 456 19.80 -24.22 21.96
N ASP A 457 20.88 -24.61 22.61
CA ASP A 457 21.00 -25.85 23.40
C ASP A 457 20.70 -27.13 22.59
N SER A 458 21.00 -27.12 21.29
CA SER A 458 20.83 -28.30 20.45
C SER A 458 21.84 -29.39 20.84
N PRO A 459 21.43 -30.66 20.95
CA PRO A 459 22.34 -31.75 21.28
C PRO A 459 23.42 -31.87 20.19
N LEU A 460 24.61 -32.30 20.61
CA LEU A 460 25.68 -32.66 19.69
C LEU A 460 25.15 -33.66 18.67
N ALA A 461 25.39 -33.38 17.38
CA ALA A 461 24.97 -34.27 16.29
C ALA A 461 25.54 -35.66 16.51
N PHE A 462 24.73 -36.70 16.32
CA PHE A 462 25.17 -38.09 16.42
C PHE A 462 26.28 -38.36 15.39
N PRO A 463 27.39 -39.04 15.75
CA PRO A 463 27.67 -39.71 17.03
C PRO A 463 28.53 -38.89 18.01
N GLY A 464 28.62 -37.56 17.86
CA GLY A 464 29.56 -36.71 18.59
C GLY A 464 29.51 -36.87 20.12
N ASN A 465 28.32 -36.89 20.72
CA ASN A 465 28.18 -37.13 22.16
C ASN A 465 28.68 -38.53 22.57
N SER A 466 28.36 -39.56 21.78
CA SER A 466 28.82 -40.93 22.02
C SER A 466 30.33 -41.06 21.85
N LEU A 467 30.93 -40.38 20.85
CA LEU A 467 32.38 -40.36 20.64
C LEU A 467 33.11 -39.66 21.78
N ILE A 468 32.64 -38.48 22.20
CA ILE A 468 33.22 -37.76 23.33
C ILE A 468 33.11 -38.59 24.59
N THR A 469 31.93 -39.15 24.88
CA THR A 469 31.71 -39.98 26.07
C THR A 469 32.63 -41.21 26.05
N SER A 470 32.71 -41.92 24.93
CA SER A 470 33.59 -43.10 24.78
C SER A 470 35.07 -42.73 24.95
N MET A 471 35.54 -41.66 24.29
CA MET A 471 36.93 -41.21 24.43
C MET A 471 37.25 -40.79 25.85
N THR A 472 36.36 -40.04 26.51
CA THR A 472 36.54 -39.59 27.89
C THR A 472 36.54 -40.76 28.87
N THR A 473 35.68 -41.76 28.62
CA THR A 473 35.61 -43.00 29.40
C THR A 473 36.87 -43.84 29.24
N ILE A 474 37.38 -43.99 28.01
CA ILE A 474 38.65 -44.69 27.75
C ILE A 474 39.81 -43.96 28.41
N LEU A 475 39.86 -42.62 28.31
CA LEU A 475 40.93 -41.81 28.90
C LEU A 475 40.93 -41.93 30.43
N MET A 476 39.76 -41.78 31.06
CA MET A 476 39.65 -41.90 32.51
C MET A 476 39.87 -43.33 33.00
N GLY A 477 39.34 -44.33 32.30
CA GLY A 477 39.60 -45.74 32.59
C GLY A 477 41.10 -46.06 32.49
N GLY A 478 41.77 -45.53 31.46
CA GLY A 478 43.22 -45.66 31.29
C GLY A 478 44.01 -44.98 32.39
N ILE A 479 43.65 -43.75 32.79
CA ILE A 479 44.29 -43.03 33.89
C ILE A 479 44.11 -43.78 35.21
N ILE A 480 42.90 -44.26 35.51
CA ILE A 480 42.60 -45.04 36.72
C ILE A 480 43.37 -46.36 36.72
N PHE A 481 43.42 -47.06 35.59
CA PHE A 481 44.16 -48.32 35.46
C PHE A 481 45.66 -48.11 35.66
N VAL A 482 46.25 -47.08 35.05
CA VAL A 482 47.66 -46.73 35.25
C VAL A 482 47.92 -46.37 36.71
N ALA A 483 47.06 -45.57 37.34
CA ALA A 483 47.17 -45.24 38.76
C ALA A 483 47.08 -46.48 39.67
N PHE A 484 46.19 -47.43 39.35
CA PHE A 484 46.06 -48.69 40.07
C PHE A 484 47.31 -49.56 39.93
N ILE A 485 47.87 -49.70 38.72
CA ILE A 485 49.14 -50.42 38.50
C ILE A 485 50.28 -49.78 39.30
N LEU A 486 50.39 -48.45 39.27
CA LEU A 486 51.42 -47.73 40.02
C LEU A 486 51.28 -47.91 41.54
N TYR A 487 50.05 -47.99 42.04
CA TYR A 487 49.75 -48.26 43.45
C TYR A 487 50.10 -49.71 43.84
N VAL A 488 49.68 -50.71 43.04
CA VAL A 488 49.90 -52.13 43.33
C VAL A 488 51.36 -52.54 43.24
N PHE A 489 52.13 -51.96 42.31
CA PHE A 489 53.54 -52.28 42.13
C PHE A 489 54.49 -51.38 42.93
N GLU A 490 53.98 -50.54 43.85
CA GLU A 490 54.76 -49.59 44.68
C GLU A 490 55.81 -48.80 43.89
N ILE A 491 55.48 -48.44 42.65
CA ILE A 491 56.44 -47.76 41.77
C ILE A 491 56.50 -46.29 42.17
N GLU A 492 57.58 -45.86 42.83
CA GLU A 492 57.85 -44.45 43.10
C GLU A 492 58.17 -43.68 41.79
N ILE A 493 57.12 -43.20 41.13
CA ILE A 493 57.15 -42.40 39.89
C ILE A 493 58.09 -41.19 40.01
N TRP A 494 58.20 -40.63 41.22
CA TRP A 494 59.04 -39.47 41.52
C TRP A 494 60.53 -39.73 41.23
N ASN A 495 61.01 -40.96 41.44
CA ASN A 495 62.40 -41.34 41.16
C ASN A 495 62.67 -41.53 39.66
N PHE A 496 61.66 -41.97 38.89
CA PHE A 496 61.77 -42.15 37.45
C PHE A 496 61.76 -40.80 36.69
N LEU A 497 60.90 -39.87 37.09
CA LEU A 497 60.86 -38.50 36.57
C LEU A 497 62.11 -37.69 36.93
N LYS A 498 62.64 -37.82 38.16
CA LYS A 498 63.95 -37.25 38.54
C LYS A 498 65.11 -37.77 37.69
N ARG A 499 65.13 -39.08 37.36
CA ARG A 499 66.15 -39.67 36.48
C ARG A 499 66.07 -39.14 35.04
N LYS A 500 64.86 -38.89 34.52
CA LYS A 500 64.68 -38.33 33.17
C LYS A 500 65.06 -36.84 33.08
N LEU A 501 64.74 -36.04 34.10
CA LEU A 501 65.17 -34.63 34.17
C LEU A 501 66.69 -34.47 34.39
N ARG A 502 67.35 -35.39 35.12
CA ARG A 502 68.82 -35.34 35.29
C ARG A 502 69.61 -35.69 34.03
N ARG A 503 69.04 -36.45 33.09
CA ARG A 503 69.76 -36.91 31.88
C ARG A 503 69.97 -35.82 30.81
N ASN A 504 69.29 -34.68 30.90
CA ASN A 504 69.39 -33.59 29.92
C ASN A 504 70.34 -32.43 30.30
N LYS A 505 71.11 -32.54 31.40
CA LYS A 505 72.22 -31.60 31.67
C LYS A 505 73.53 -32.15 31.13
N VAL A 506 73.75 -32.05 29.82
CA VAL A 506 75.10 -32.05 29.26
C VAL A 506 75.67 -30.65 29.44
N ALA A 507 76.82 -30.57 30.12
CA ALA A 507 77.49 -29.34 30.50
C ALA A 507 77.86 -28.50 29.26
N SER A 508 77.43 -27.23 29.26
CA SER A 508 78.00 -26.20 28.42
C SER A 508 79.47 -25.97 28.80
N LYS A 509 80.37 -26.15 27.84
CA LYS A 509 81.80 -25.88 27.96
C LYS A 509 82.01 -24.36 28.16
N PRO A 510 82.76 -23.89 29.17
CA PRO A 510 83.09 -22.47 29.30
C PRO A 510 84.20 -22.06 28.30
N PRO A 511 84.25 -20.76 27.91
CA PRO A 511 85.20 -20.25 26.91
C PRO A 511 86.63 -20.15 27.47
N PRO A 512 87.67 -20.19 26.61
CA PRO A 512 89.05 -20.19 27.07
C PRO A 512 89.46 -18.78 27.49
N LYS A 513 90.05 -18.65 28.68
CA LYS A 513 90.80 -17.47 29.10
C LYS A 513 92.30 -17.71 28.92
N ARG A 514 92.92 -16.75 28.23
CA ARG A 514 94.35 -16.47 28.15
C ARG A 514 94.94 -16.38 29.55
N ASP A 515 96.18 -16.86 29.69
CA ASP A 515 97.21 -16.16 30.45
C ASP A 515 98.58 -16.43 29.83
N SER A 516 99.43 -15.44 30.01
CA SER A 516 100.66 -15.12 29.29
C SER A 516 101.93 -15.60 30.01
N VAL A 517 102.87 -16.12 29.23
CA VAL A 517 104.32 -15.79 29.16
C VAL A 517 105.18 -15.88 30.43
N ASN A 518 106.17 -16.79 30.41
CA ASN A 518 107.64 -16.61 30.47
C ASN A 518 108.31 -17.94 30.92
N SER A 519 109.53 -18.35 30.55
CA SER A 519 110.65 -17.78 29.79
C SER A 519 111.77 -18.84 29.71
N GLY A 520 112.62 -18.73 28.67
CA GLY A 520 113.98 -19.28 28.62
C GLY A 520 114.09 -20.64 27.92
N ASP A 521 115.05 -20.92 27.06
CA ASP A 521 116.16 -20.17 26.47
C ASP A 521 116.67 -21.08 25.33
N SER A 522 117.24 -20.52 24.26
CA SER A 522 118.46 -21.01 23.58
C SER A 522 118.67 -20.31 22.24
N ALA A 523 119.87 -19.76 22.13
CA ALA A 523 120.44 -18.99 21.05
C ALA A 523 120.72 -19.80 19.77
N GLY A 524 120.98 -19.08 18.66
CA GLY A 524 121.76 -19.61 17.55
C GLY A 524 121.56 -18.90 16.23
N SER A 525 122.48 -17.96 15.95
CA SER A 525 122.98 -17.48 14.62
C SER A 525 122.00 -16.94 13.59
#